data_AF-A0A1D2RXI3-F1
#
_entry.id   AF-A0A1D2RXI3-F1
#
_cell.length_a   1.000
_cell.length_b   1.000
_cell.length_c   1.000
_cell.angle_alpha   90.00
_cell.angle_beta   90.00
_cell.angle_gamma   90.00
#
_symmetry.space_group_name_H-M   'P 1'
#
loop_
_entity.id
_entity.type
_entity.pdbx_description
1 polymer ?
#
loop_
_entity_poly.entity_id
_entity_poly.type
_entity_poly.pdbx_seq_one_letter_code
_entity_poly.pdbx_strand_id
1 'polypeptide(L)'
;MTAGMLLGQRVTDADGSVADLRDARIAAGVIIAGPGNPTYLTGAARDRYPVLRTLDFSAMTAPALVVVGDRDVNPMFSDQAEYRAGAYTLSPSPKDLLTVFGGEHILGGISGYDAAETTDENPARVEAVAQLTWAYLRTALNPADPAWTAARDALHVAPSPLARVDAK
;
A
#
# COMPACT_ATOMS: atom_id res chain seq x y z
N MET A 1 8.35 -3.71 -4.00
CA MET A 1 8.30 -3.30 -5.42
C MET A 1 7.66 -4.36 -6.31
N THR A 2 8.00 -5.66 -6.18
CA THR A 2 7.51 -6.74 -7.06
C THR A 2 6.01 -6.70 -7.36
N ALA A 3 5.14 -6.65 -6.34
CA ALA A 3 3.70 -6.60 -6.54
C ALA A 3 3.27 -5.37 -7.37
N GLY A 4 3.78 -4.19 -7.05
CA GLY A 4 3.53 -2.98 -7.84
C GLY A 4 3.96 -3.14 -9.29
N MET A 5 5.14 -3.73 -9.55
CA MET A 5 5.65 -3.92 -10.91
C MET A 5 4.79 -4.86 -11.74
N LEU A 6 4.32 -5.97 -11.15
CA LEU A 6 3.39 -6.88 -11.81
C LEU A 6 2.03 -6.21 -12.12
N LEU A 7 1.63 -5.24 -11.31
CA LEU A 7 0.41 -4.43 -11.50
C LEU A 7 0.59 -3.25 -12.47
N GLY A 8 1.81 -3.04 -12.99
CA GLY A 8 2.13 -2.02 -13.99
C GLY A 8 2.90 -0.80 -13.48
N GLN A 9 3.39 -0.81 -12.23
CA GLN A 9 4.42 0.13 -11.80
C GLN A 9 5.71 -0.11 -12.60
N ARG A 10 6.33 0.94 -13.09
CA ARG A 10 7.60 0.90 -13.80
C ARG A 10 8.72 1.47 -12.96
N VAL A 11 9.94 1.15 -13.36
CA VAL A 11 11.17 1.67 -12.78
C VAL A 11 12.12 2.01 -13.92
N THR A 12 12.80 3.15 -13.83
CA THR A 12 13.92 3.44 -14.74
C THR A 12 15.22 2.99 -14.07
N ASP A 13 15.95 2.10 -14.73
CA ASP A 13 17.24 1.58 -14.25
C ASP A 13 18.38 2.58 -14.49
N ALA A 14 19.55 2.29 -13.92
CA ALA A 14 20.72 3.18 -13.96
C ALA A 14 21.25 3.44 -15.38
N ASP A 15 20.98 2.53 -16.33
CA ASP A 15 21.33 2.68 -17.74
C ASP A 15 20.27 3.46 -18.55
N GLY A 16 19.21 3.91 -17.90
CA GLY A 16 18.09 4.64 -18.51
C GLY A 16 17.02 3.72 -19.13
N SER A 17 17.18 2.40 -19.07
CA SER A 17 16.14 1.48 -19.52
C SER A 17 14.94 1.49 -18.58
N VAL A 18 13.74 1.30 -19.13
CA VAL A 18 12.50 1.23 -18.35
C VAL A 18 12.10 -0.24 -18.19
N ALA A 19 12.09 -0.71 -16.95
CA ALA A 19 11.59 -2.03 -16.60
C ALA A 19 10.06 -2.00 -16.49
N ASP A 20 9.39 -2.72 -17.40
CA ASP A 20 7.95 -2.98 -17.38
C ASP A 20 7.73 -4.49 -17.23
N LEU A 21 7.30 -4.91 -16.04
CA LEU A 21 7.07 -6.32 -15.68
C LEU A 21 5.58 -6.64 -15.53
N ARG A 22 4.70 -5.82 -16.11
CA ARG A 22 3.26 -6.03 -16.00
C ARG A 22 2.85 -7.41 -16.49
N ASP A 23 2.03 -8.10 -15.70
CA ASP A 23 1.46 -9.38 -16.07
C ASP A 23 -0.06 -9.28 -16.22
N ALA A 24 -0.55 -9.43 -17.44
CA ALA A 24 -1.97 -9.31 -17.77
C ALA A 24 -2.86 -10.39 -17.10
N ARG A 25 -2.27 -11.44 -16.52
CA ARG A 25 -3.00 -12.48 -15.78
C ARG A 25 -3.35 -12.04 -14.36
N ILE A 26 -2.70 -11.01 -13.83
CA ILE A 26 -2.98 -10.48 -12.48
C ILE A 26 -4.21 -9.57 -12.55
N ALA A 27 -5.33 -10.08 -12.04
CA ALA A 27 -6.62 -9.38 -12.10
C ALA A 27 -6.76 -8.24 -11.08
N ALA A 28 -6.10 -8.34 -9.93
CA ALA A 28 -6.06 -7.33 -8.88
C ALA A 28 -4.87 -7.59 -7.94
N GLY A 29 -4.48 -6.61 -7.13
CA GLY A 29 -3.44 -6.81 -6.11
C GLY A 29 -3.58 -5.93 -4.89
N VAL A 30 -2.73 -6.20 -3.90
CA VAL A 30 -2.63 -5.40 -2.68
C VAL A 30 -1.18 -4.96 -2.48
N ILE A 31 -0.97 -3.68 -2.19
CA ILE A 31 0.34 -3.10 -1.87
C ILE A 31 0.30 -2.66 -0.41
N ILE A 32 1.01 -3.37 0.45
CA ILE A 32 1.06 -3.08 1.89
C ILE A 32 2.36 -2.33 2.19
N ALA A 33 2.24 -1.12 2.76
CA ALA A 33 3.36 -0.26 3.17
C ALA A 33 4.47 -0.14 2.11
N GLY A 34 4.06 -0.12 0.83
CA GLY A 34 5.00 -0.14 -0.29
C GLY A 34 5.91 1.10 -0.33
N PRO A 35 7.02 1.06 -1.08
CA PRO A 35 7.64 2.30 -1.51
C PRO A 35 6.61 3.07 -2.36
N GLY A 36 6.59 4.39 -2.24
CA GLY A 36 5.58 5.18 -2.93
C GLY A 36 6.17 6.39 -3.62
N ASN A 37 5.58 7.57 -3.40
CA ASN A 37 5.79 8.73 -4.25
C ASN A 37 7.24 9.24 -4.17
N PRO A 38 8.02 9.19 -5.27
CA PRO A 38 9.40 9.67 -5.28
C PRO A 38 9.57 11.13 -4.89
N THR A 39 8.54 11.97 -5.05
CA THR A 39 8.57 13.39 -4.64
C THR A 39 8.70 13.56 -3.12
N TYR A 40 8.21 12.60 -2.34
CA TYR A 40 8.34 12.61 -0.87
C TYR A 40 9.60 11.89 -0.37
N LEU A 41 10.44 11.33 -1.27
CA LEU A 41 11.66 10.63 -0.87
C LEU A 41 12.79 11.62 -0.55
N THR A 42 12.99 11.87 0.76
CA THR A 42 13.89 12.90 1.31
C THR A 42 15.02 12.33 2.18
N GLY A 43 14.89 11.11 2.70
CA GLY A 43 15.85 10.47 3.59
C GLY A 43 17.06 9.82 2.91
N ALA A 44 17.96 9.22 3.70
CA ALA A 44 19.17 8.57 3.20
C ALA A 44 18.92 7.44 2.17
N ALA A 45 17.71 6.86 2.16
CA ALA A 45 17.27 5.90 1.16
C ALA A 45 17.29 6.48 -0.27
N ARG A 46 17.12 7.80 -0.43
CA ARG A 46 17.20 8.50 -1.71
C ARG A 46 18.54 8.25 -2.41
N ASP A 47 19.63 8.26 -1.66
CA ASP A 47 20.98 8.10 -2.18
C ASP A 47 21.41 6.62 -2.16
N ARG A 48 21.02 5.87 -1.12
CA ARG A 48 21.38 4.46 -0.95
C ARG A 48 20.63 3.53 -1.89
N TYR A 49 19.40 3.88 -2.25
CA TYR A 49 18.54 3.07 -3.12
C TYR A 49 18.03 3.92 -4.30
N PRO A 50 18.90 4.23 -5.29
CA PRO A 50 18.57 5.10 -6.42
C PRO A 50 17.28 4.72 -7.16
N VAL A 51 16.97 3.42 -7.19
CA VAL A 51 15.75 2.85 -7.79
C VAL A 51 14.45 3.46 -7.23
N LEU A 52 14.44 3.88 -5.97
CA LEU A 52 13.27 4.50 -5.33
C LEU A 52 12.96 5.89 -5.89
N ARG A 53 13.92 6.54 -6.56
CA ARG A 53 13.72 7.84 -7.21
C ARG A 53 13.04 7.74 -8.56
N THR A 54 13.02 6.54 -9.16
CA THR A 54 12.59 6.31 -10.54
C THR A 54 11.30 5.50 -10.62
N LEU A 55 10.58 5.36 -9.51
CA LEU A 55 9.28 4.68 -9.49
C LEU A 55 8.27 5.49 -10.29
N ASP A 56 7.66 4.87 -11.29
CA ASP A 56 6.61 5.44 -12.12
C ASP A 56 5.34 4.61 -11.98
N PHE A 57 4.27 5.23 -11.50
CA PHE A 57 2.98 4.59 -11.27
C PHE A 57 1.97 4.90 -12.39
N SER A 58 2.31 5.76 -13.35
CA SER A 58 1.38 6.25 -14.37
C SER A 58 0.79 5.14 -15.27
N ALA A 59 1.52 4.03 -15.42
CA ALA A 59 1.10 2.86 -16.20
C ALA A 59 0.41 1.76 -15.36
N MET A 60 0.25 1.96 -14.04
CA MET A 60 -0.30 0.96 -13.13
C MET A 60 -1.83 0.92 -13.17
N THR A 61 -2.39 0.40 -14.27
CA THR A 61 -3.84 0.36 -14.54
C THR A 61 -4.57 -0.79 -13.84
N ALA A 62 -3.86 -1.81 -13.34
CA ALA A 62 -4.50 -2.93 -12.66
C ALA A 62 -5.20 -2.45 -11.36
N PRO A 63 -6.38 -2.99 -11.01
CA PRO A 63 -7.02 -2.72 -9.72
C PRO A 63 -6.07 -3.03 -8.56
N ALA A 64 -5.95 -2.11 -7.61
CA ALA A 64 -5.18 -2.37 -6.40
C ALA A 64 -5.77 -1.70 -5.16
N LEU A 65 -5.66 -2.41 -4.03
CA LEU A 65 -5.76 -1.84 -2.69
C LEU A 65 -4.37 -1.41 -2.23
N VAL A 66 -4.22 -0.14 -1.88
CA VAL A 66 -2.99 0.41 -1.31
C VAL A 66 -3.23 0.56 0.19
N VAL A 67 -2.43 -0.11 1.01
CA VAL A 67 -2.56 -0.10 2.48
C VAL A 67 -1.42 0.70 3.07
N VAL A 68 -1.77 1.73 3.84
CA VAL A 68 -0.81 2.64 4.48
C VAL A 68 -1.18 2.84 5.95
N GLY A 69 -0.19 3.20 6.76
CA GLY A 69 -0.40 3.69 8.11
C GLY A 69 -0.37 5.22 8.11
N ASP A 70 -1.26 5.87 8.87
CA ASP A 70 -1.24 7.33 9.02
C ASP A 70 -0.06 7.86 9.85
N ARG A 71 0.73 6.95 10.43
CA ARG A 71 1.98 7.22 11.16
C ARG A 71 3.18 6.48 10.55
N ASP A 72 3.09 5.98 9.31
CA ASP A 72 4.25 5.43 8.58
C ASP A 72 5.17 6.57 8.12
N VAL A 73 5.88 7.15 9.10
CA VAL A 73 6.91 8.16 8.91
C VAL A 73 8.24 7.53 9.33
N ASN A 74 9.16 7.42 8.38
CA ASN A 74 10.48 6.88 8.64
C ASN A 74 11.54 7.79 8.02
N PRO A 75 12.31 8.55 8.83
CA PRO A 75 13.33 9.48 8.34
C PRO A 75 14.40 8.86 7.43
N MET A 76 14.56 7.53 7.43
CA MET A 76 15.39 6.85 6.44
C MET A 76 14.85 7.00 5.02
N PHE A 77 13.54 7.10 4.85
CA PHE A 77 12.84 7.21 3.56
C PHE A 77 12.19 8.58 3.37
N SER A 78 11.28 8.96 4.26
CA SER A 78 10.48 10.18 4.17
C SER A 78 10.00 10.61 5.55
N ASP A 79 9.94 11.91 5.75
CA ASP A 79 9.28 12.57 6.87
C ASP A 79 7.76 12.79 6.64
N GLN A 80 7.23 12.37 5.48
CA GLN A 80 5.83 12.52 5.09
C GLN A 80 5.12 11.16 5.08
N ALA A 81 3.99 11.04 5.80
CA ALA A 81 3.19 9.81 5.83
C ALA A 81 2.59 9.47 4.44
N GLU A 82 2.39 10.49 3.61
CA GLU A 82 1.88 10.40 2.25
C GLU A 82 2.83 9.68 1.29
N TYR A 83 4.12 9.52 1.67
CA TYR A 83 5.09 8.79 0.86
C TYR A 83 4.56 7.43 0.43
N ARG A 84 3.95 6.67 1.34
CA ARG A 84 3.47 5.30 1.10
C ARG A 84 2.24 5.23 0.20
N ALA A 85 1.50 6.32 0.06
CA ALA A 85 0.28 6.39 -0.75
C ALA A 85 0.56 6.58 -2.25
N GLY A 86 1.83 6.59 -2.69
CA GLY A 86 2.21 6.86 -4.09
C GLY A 86 1.47 6.01 -5.13
N ALA A 87 1.30 4.71 -4.87
CA ALA A 87 0.57 3.82 -5.77
C ALA A 87 -0.93 4.18 -5.92
N TYR A 88 -1.53 4.84 -4.93
CA TYR A 88 -2.90 5.33 -5.00
C TYR A 88 -2.96 6.70 -5.69
N THR A 89 -2.10 7.63 -5.27
CA THR A 89 -2.13 9.03 -5.72
C THR A 89 -1.69 9.19 -7.17
N LEU A 90 -0.67 8.44 -7.60
CA LEU A 90 -0.02 8.60 -8.91
C LEU A 90 -0.53 7.63 -9.99
N SER A 91 -1.20 6.53 -9.61
CA SER A 91 -1.74 5.57 -10.58
C SER A 91 -3.11 5.98 -11.12
N PRO A 92 -3.51 5.54 -12.33
CA PRO A 92 -4.89 5.65 -12.79
C PRO A 92 -5.87 4.76 -11.99
N SER A 93 -7.16 5.12 -12.03
CA SER A 93 -8.29 4.33 -11.51
C SER A 93 -8.38 2.97 -12.23
N PRO A 94 -8.87 1.90 -11.57
CA PRO A 94 -9.39 1.86 -10.19
C PRO A 94 -8.30 1.67 -9.14
N LYS A 95 -8.42 2.39 -8.02
CA LYS A 95 -7.59 2.20 -6.81
C LYS A 95 -8.39 2.49 -5.55
N ASP A 96 -8.19 1.66 -4.52
CA ASP A 96 -8.66 1.96 -3.17
C ASP A 96 -7.45 2.20 -2.25
N LEU A 97 -7.59 3.14 -1.32
CA LEU A 97 -6.62 3.45 -0.27
C LEU A 97 -7.20 3.06 1.08
N LEU A 98 -6.56 2.13 1.77
CA LEU A 98 -6.83 1.78 3.16
C LEU A 98 -5.81 2.49 4.05
N THR A 99 -6.26 3.50 4.81
CA THR A 99 -5.44 4.20 5.80
C THR A 99 -5.72 3.63 7.18
N VAL A 100 -4.73 2.95 7.78
CA VAL A 100 -4.80 2.35 9.12
C VAL A 100 -4.43 3.41 10.16
N PHE A 101 -5.36 3.68 11.09
CA PHE A 101 -5.16 4.72 12.11
C PHE A 101 -4.21 4.26 13.20
N GLY A 102 -3.27 5.13 13.55
CA GLY A 102 -2.17 4.86 14.47
C GLY A 102 -1.15 3.85 13.94
N GLY A 103 -1.28 3.38 12.69
CA GLY A 103 -0.39 2.39 12.09
C GLY A 103 0.93 3.02 11.65
N GLU A 104 2.03 2.43 12.07
CA GLU A 104 3.37 2.73 11.57
C GLU A 104 3.70 1.81 10.38
N HIS A 105 4.98 1.62 10.06
CA HIS A 105 5.40 0.91 8.85
C HIS A 105 4.93 -0.54 8.76
N ILE A 106 4.85 -1.25 9.90
CA ILE A 106 4.40 -2.64 9.97
C ILE A 106 2.89 -2.72 10.30
N LEU A 107 2.21 -1.58 10.43
CA LEU A 107 0.75 -1.49 10.62
C LEU A 107 0.26 -2.24 11.86
N GLY A 108 1.05 -2.25 12.94
CA GLY A 108 0.80 -3.02 14.15
C GLY A 108 1.14 -4.50 14.09
N GLY A 109 1.87 -4.94 13.05
CA GLY A 109 2.36 -6.31 12.92
C GLY A 109 3.21 -6.77 14.10
N ILE A 110 3.25 -8.09 14.28
CA ILE A 110 3.92 -8.78 15.39
C ILE A 110 4.91 -9.76 14.74
N SER A 111 6.20 -9.44 14.80
CA SER A 111 7.23 -10.20 14.07
C SER A 111 7.68 -11.48 14.78
N GLY A 112 7.36 -11.62 16.07
CA GLY A 112 7.74 -12.77 16.88
C GLY A 112 7.93 -12.39 18.34
N TYR A 113 8.25 -13.37 19.18
CA TYR A 113 8.53 -13.13 20.59
C TYR A 113 9.82 -12.30 20.72
N ASP A 114 9.80 -11.25 21.55
CA ASP A 114 10.90 -10.31 21.79
C ASP A 114 11.47 -9.62 20.54
N ALA A 115 10.76 -9.63 19.41
CA ALA A 115 11.18 -8.94 18.19
C ALA A 115 10.93 -7.43 18.32
N ALA A 116 11.98 -6.62 18.23
CA ALA A 116 11.89 -5.16 18.28
C ALA A 116 11.73 -4.50 16.88
N GLU A 117 11.21 -5.24 15.90
CA GLU A 117 11.02 -4.73 14.53
C GLU A 117 9.83 -3.76 14.43
N THR A 118 8.94 -3.80 15.40
CA THR A 118 7.68 -3.07 15.46
C THR A 118 7.60 -2.33 16.79
N THR A 119 7.19 -1.07 16.74
CA THR A 119 7.02 -0.20 17.91
C THR A 119 5.55 0.03 18.24
N ASP A 120 4.65 -0.47 17.40
CA ASP A 120 3.23 -0.18 17.42
C ASP A 120 2.35 -1.44 17.41
N GLU A 121 2.87 -2.57 17.91
CA GLU A 121 2.19 -3.87 17.98
C GLU A 121 0.72 -3.74 18.40
N ASN A 122 -0.16 -4.26 17.55
CA ASN A 122 -1.58 -4.17 17.78
C ASN A 122 -2.32 -5.31 17.05
N PRO A 123 -2.69 -6.38 17.77
CA PRO A 123 -3.42 -7.51 17.20
C PRO A 123 -4.69 -7.11 16.44
N ALA A 124 -5.41 -6.10 16.92
CA ALA A 124 -6.64 -5.64 16.28
C ALA A 124 -6.36 -4.96 14.93
N ARG A 125 -5.24 -4.23 14.78
CA ARG A 125 -4.83 -3.67 13.48
C ARG A 125 -4.38 -4.77 12.52
N VAL A 126 -3.65 -5.78 13.00
CA VAL A 126 -3.28 -6.95 12.18
C VAL A 126 -4.52 -7.64 11.65
N GLU A 127 -5.50 -7.90 12.51
CA GLU A 127 -6.77 -8.50 12.12
C GLU A 127 -7.52 -7.63 11.11
N ALA A 128 -7.60 -6.32 11.34
CA ALA A 128 -8.26 -5.39 10.41
C ALA A 128 -7.60 -5.40 9.02
N VAL A 129 -6.26 -5.29 8.95
CA VAL A 129 -5.51 -5.33 7.69
C VAL A 129 -5.76 -6.66 6.97
N ALA A 130 -5.74 -7.78 7.68
CA ALA A 130 -5.99 -9.11 7.10
C ALA A 130 -7.42 -9.23 6.55
N GLN A 131 -8.44 -8.87 7.34
CA GLN A 131 -9.84 -8.97 6.93
C GLN A 131 -10.18 -8.05 5.76
N LEU A 132 -9.67 -6.81 5.77
CA LEU A 132 -9.94 -5.83 4.71
C LEU A 132 -9.22 -6.19 3.41
N THR A 133 -7.99 -6.69 3.49
CA THR A 133 -7.26 -7.24 2.34
C THR A 133 -8.02 -8.41 1.74
N TRP A 134 -8.49 -9.34 2.57
CA TRP A 134 -9.30 -10.46 2.13
C TRP A 134 -10.60 -10.01 1.44
N ALA A 135 -11.34 -9.09 2.06
CA ALA A 135 -12.61 -8.60 1.53
C ALA A 135 -12.43 -7.93 0.17
N TYR A 136 -11.39 -7.09 0.03
CA TYR A 136 -11.03 -6.47 -1.24
C TYR A 136 -10.73 -7.52 -2.32
N LEU A 137 -9.82 -8.47 -2.04
CA LEU A 137 -9.45 -9.51 -3.00
C LEU A 137 -10.64 -10.40 -3.36
N ARG A 138 -11.52 -10.70 -2.40
CA ARG A 138 -12.69 -11.53 -2.60
C ARG A 138 -13.64 -10.91 -3.63
N THR A 139 -13.98 -9.63 -3.47
CA THR A 139 -14.83 -8.91 -4.43
C THR A 139 -14.10 -8.65 -5.76
N ALA A 140 -12.81 -8.32 -5.74
CA ALA A 140 -12.04 -8.07 -6.95
C ALA A 140 -11.91 -9.31 -7.85
N LEU A 141 -11.79 -10.51 -7.26
CA LEU A 141 -11.70 -11.78 -7.98
C LEU A 141 -13.06 -12.43 -8.24
N ASN A 142 -14.10 -12.04 -7.50
CA ASN A 142 -15.48 -12.46 -7.70
C ASN A 142 -16.43 -11.24 -7.56
N PRO A 143 -16.71 -10.51 -8.65
CA PRO A 143 -17.47 -9.26 -8.59
C PRO A 143 -18.89 -9.36 -8.02
N ALA A 144 -19.47 -10.57 -7.98
CA ALA A 144 -20.79 -10.80 -7.38
C ALA A 144 -20.73 -10.90 -5.85
N ASP A 145 -19.55 -11.04 -5.25
CA ASP A 145 -19.38 -11.13 -3.81
C ASP A 145 -19.33 -9.73 -3.18
N PRO A 146 -20.24 -9.38 -2.25
CA PRO A 146 -20.32 -8.04 -1.68
C PRO A 146 -19.33 -7.79 -0.54
N ALA A 147 -18.39 -8.71 -0.27
CA ALA A 147 -17.48 -8.65 0.88
C ALA A 147 -16.79 -7.28 1.05
N TRP A 148 -16.27 -6.69 -0.03
CA TRP A 148 -15.59 -5.40 0.04
C TRP A 148 -16.54 -4.25 0.39
N THR A 149 -17.71 -4.19 -0.25
CA THR A 149 -18.74 -3.19 0.06
C THR A 149 -19.18 -3.30 1.52
N ALA A 150 -19.49 -4.52 1.98
CA ALA A 150 -19.89 -4.76 3.36
C ALA A 150 -18.81 -4.37 4.37
N ALA A 151 -17.53 -4.64 4.07
CA ALA A 151 -16.42 -4.26 4.93
C ALA A 151 -16.22 -2.73 5.00
N ARG A 152 -16.39 -2.02 3.88
CA ARG A 152 -16.35 -0.56 3.83
C ARG A 152 -17.50 0.07 4.63
N ASP A 153 -18.70 -0.47 4.47
CA ASP A 153 -19.88 0.00 5.21
C ASP A 153 -19.69 -0.22 6.72
N ALA A 154 -19.17 -1.39 7.11
CA ALA A 154 -18.86 -1.71 8.50
C ALA A 154 -17.82 -0.74 9.11
N LEU A 155 -16.77 -0.39 8.36
CA LEU A 155 -15.81 0.64 8.80
C LEU A 155 -16.46 2.02 8.94
N HIS A 156 -17.34 2.40 8.01
CA HIS A 156 -17.97 3.71 8.02
C HIS A 156 -18.91 3.92 9.20
N VAL A 157 -19.63 2.88 9.64
CA VAL A 157 -20.58 2.95 10.76
C VAL A 157 -19.96 2.62 12.12
N ALA A 158 -18.72 2.13 12.15
CA ALA A 158 -18.05 1.81 13.40
C ALA A 158 -17.82 3.09 14.23
N PRO A 159 -18.11 3.10 15.54
CA PRO A 159 -17.89 4.29 16.39
C PRO A 159 -16.42 4.71 16.51
N SER A 160 -15.52 3.72 16.47
CA SER A 160 -14.07 3.90 16.55
C SER A 160 -13.39 2.99 15.53
N PRO A 161 -13.43 3.33 14.23
CA PRO A 161 -12.86 2.50 13.19
C PRO A 161 -11.33 2.43 13.31
N LEU A 162 -10.74 1.28 13.03
CA LEU A 162 -9.27 1.10 12.99
C LEU A 162 -8.65 1.62 11.69
N ALA A 163 -9.46 1.86 10.67
CA ALA A 163 -9.00 2.35 9.37
C ALA A 163 -10.11 3.09 8.63
N ARG A 164 -9.75 3.82 7.57
CA ARG A 164 -10.69 4.37 6.58
C ARG A 164 -10.33 3.94 5.17
N VAL A 165 -11.33 3.96 4.29
CA VAL A 165 -11.18 3.65 2.87
C VAL A 165 -11.54 4.87 2.02
N ASP A 166 -10.61 5.27 1.15
CA ASP A 166 -10.83 6.23 0.07
C ASP A 166 -10.77 5.48 -1.27
N ALA A 167 -11.60 5.85 -2.26
CA ALA A 167 -11.71 5.14 -3.54
C ALA A 167 -11.53 6.11 -4.73
N LYS A 168 -10.88 5.63 -5.79
CA LYS A 168 -10.59 6.33 -7.04
C LYS A 168 -11.01 5.51 -8.25
#